data_AF-H2B2R5-F1
#
_entry.id   AF-H2B2R5-F1
#
_cell.length_a   1.000
_cell.length_b   1.000
_cell.length_c   1.000
_cell.angle_alpha   90.00
_cell.angle_beta   90.00
_cell.angle_gamma   90.00
#
_symmetry.space_group_name_H-M   'P 1'
#
loop_
_entity.id
_entity.type
_entity.pdbx_description
1 polymer ?
#
loop_
_entity_poly.entity_id
_entity_poly.type
_entity_poly.pdbx_seq_one_letter_code
_entity_poly.pdbx_strand_id
1 'polypeptide(L)' 'MFSFEKELDTAETLADCCNAYQNEFIRIQNIQGWAAAVTAKYNLRYEAALRYVGLRPEVLQEYNSVEDVMQLIY' A
#
# COMPACT_ATOMS: atom_id res chain seq x y z
N MET A 1 11.22 3.55 -15.29
CA MET A 1 11.01 2.37 -14.43
C MET A 1 10.11 2.82 -13.30
N PHE A 2 8.88 2.31 -13.25
CA PHE A 2 7.93 2.59 -12.19
C PHE A 2 8.40 1.78 -10.97
N SER A 3 8.69 2.46 -9.85
CA SER A 3 9.12 1.78 -8.62
C SER A 3 8.07 2.06 -7.56
N PHE A 4 7.45 1.00 -7.04
CA PHE A 4 6.46 1.07 -5.97
C PHE A 4 6.94 1.93 -4.80
N GLU A 5 8.17 1.70 -4.33
CA GLU A 5 8.81 2.45 -3.24
C GLU A 5 8.87 3.95 -3.54
N LYS A 6 9.15 4.34 -4.79
CA LYS A 6 9.23 5.75 -5.18
C LYS A 6 7.86 6.42 -5.16
N GLU A 7 6.80 5.71 -5.56
CA GLU A 7 5.43 6.23 -5.49
C GLU A 7 5.00 6.45 -4.04
N LEU A 8 5.27 5.45 -3.21
CA LEU A 8 5.05 5.45 -1.76
C LEU A 8 5.76 6.60 -1.06
N ASP A 9 7.03 6.84 -1.37
CA ASP A 9 7.82 7.92 -0.76
C ASP A 9 7.24 9.32 -1.05
N THR A 10 6.58 9.46 -2.20
CA THR A 10 5.92 10.70 -2.62
C THR A 10 4.44 10.78 -2.21
N ALA A 11 3.88 9.73 -1.63
CA ALA A 11 2.50 9.73 -1.17
C ALA A 11 2.31 10.70 0.00
N GLU A 12 1.26 11.51 -0.06
CA GLU A 12 0.90 12.50 0.97
C GLU A 12 -0.49 12.26 1.58
N THR A 13 -1.30 11.43 0.92
CA THR A 13 -2.67 11.11 1.33
C THR A 13 -2.93 9.61 1.34
N LEU A 14 -4.03 9.18 1.98
CA LEU A 14 -4.52 7.81 1.91
C LEU A 14 -4.77 7.38 0.45
N ALA A 15 -5.30 8.28 -0.37
CA ALA A 15 -5.59 8.01 -1.78
C ALA A 15 -4.30 7.71 -2.57
N ASP A 16 -3.21 8.44 -2.29
CA ASP A 16 -1.92 8.19 -2.94
C ASP A 16 -1.36 6.83 -2.54
N CYS A 17 -1.47 6.46 -1.26
CA CYS A 17 -1.08 5.12 -0.78
C CYS A 17 -1.89 4.01 -1.48
N CYS A 18 -3.20 4.18 -1.64
CA CYS A 18 -4.04 3.24 -2.38
C CYS A 18 -3.63 3.15 -3.86
N ASN A 19 -3.38 4.29 -4.51
CA ASN A 19 -2.96 4.34 -5.91
C ASN A 19 -1.62 3.62 -6.12
N ALA A 20 -0.63 3.86 -5.26
CA ALA A 20 0.67 3.18 -5.32
C ALA A 20 0.50 1.66 -5.20
N TYR A 21 -0.30 1.20 -4.23
CA TYR A 21 -0.64 -0.21 -4.06
C TYR A 21 -1.31 -0.80 -5.31
N GLN A 22 -2.35 -0.15 -5.84
CA GLN A 22 -3.11 -0.66 -6.98
C GLN A 22 -2.24 -0.72 -8.24
N ASN A 23 -1.46 0.32 -8.52
CA ASN A 23 -0.57 0.35 -9.66
C ASN A 23 0.43 -0.80 -9.63
N GLU A 24 1.04 -1.05 -8.47
CA GLU A 24 2.01 -2.13 -8.31
C GLU A 24 1.36 -3.50 -8.40
N PHE A 25 0.18 -3.68 -7.80
CA PHE A 25 -0.59 -4.92 -7.91
C PHE A 25 -0.92 -5.25 -9.37
N ILE A 26 -1.43 -4.26 -10.13
CA ILE A 26 -1.72 -4.39 -11.56
C ILE A 26 -0.45 -4.69 -12.36
N ARG A 27 0.67 -4.02 -12.03
CA ARG A 27 1.96 -4.26 -12.68
C ARG A 27 2.44 -5.70 -12.48
N ILE A 28 2.41 -6.22 -11.25
CA ILE A 28 2.77 -7.61 -10.94
C ILE A 28 1.83 -8.57 -11.67
N GLN A 29 0.53 -8.30 -11.64
CA GLN A 29 -0.45 -9.12 -12.35
C GLN A 29 -0.16 -9.20 -13.85
N ASN A 30 0.17 -8.07 -14.48
CA ASN A 30 0.42 -8.00 -15.93
C ASN A 30 1.76 -8.65 -16.34
N ILE A 31 2.78 -8.61 -15.48
CA ILE A 31 4.13 -9.11 -15.81
C ILE A 31 4.36 -10.54 -15.32
N GLN A 32 3.87 -10.88 -14.12
CA GLN A 32 4.15 -12.14 -13.41
C GLN A 32 2.89 -13.02 -13.25
N GLY A 33 1.70 -12.47 -13.53
CA GLY A 33 0.43 -13.18 -13.44
C GLY A 33 -0.31 -13.00 -12.12
N TRP A 34 -1.57 -13.43 -12.12
CA TRP A 34 -2.50 -13.26 -10.98
C TRP A 34 -2.01 -13.91 -9.69
N ALA A 35 -1.44 -15.12 -9.76
CA ALA A 35 -0.95 -15.82 -8.57
C ALA A 35 0.14 -15.02 -7.84
N ALA A 36 1.09 -14.46 -8.58
CA ALA A 36 2.14 -13.61 -8.02
C ALA A 36 1.57 -12.33 -7.39
N ALA A 37 0.58 -11.70 -8.05
CA ALA A 37 -0.07 -10.50 -7.52
C ALA A 37 -0.81 -10.78 -6.20
N VAL A 38 -1.55 -11.90 -6.11
CA VAL A 38 -2.23 -12.31 -4.88
C VAL A 38 -1.24 -12.60 -3.75
N THR A 39 -0.11 -13.25 -4.04
CA THR A 39 0.95 -13.47 -3.05
C THR A 39 1.56 -12.15 -2.56
N ALA A 40 1.75 -11.17 -3.45
CA ALA A 40 2.28 -9.85 -3.09
C ALA A 40 1.28 -8.94 -2.36
N LYS A 41 -0.04 -9.18 -2.53
CA LYS A 41 -1.12 -8.31 -2.07
C LYS A 41 -0.96 -7.84 -0.62
N TYR A 42 -0.67 -8.77 0.30
CA TYR A 42 -0.55 -8.45 1.72
C TYR A 42 0.58 -7.46 1.98
N ASN A 43 1.78 -7.74 1.48
CA ASN A 43 2.96 -6.89 1.69
C ASN A 43 2.76 -5.51 1.10
N LEU A 44 2.19 -5.41 -0.12
CA LEU A 44 1.93 -4.11 -0.75
C LEU A 44 0.95 -3.26 0.07
N ARG A 45 -0.14 -3.86 0.57
CA ARG A 45 -1.09 -3.11 1.42
C ARG A 45 -0.46 -2.73 2.76
N TYR A 46 0.37 -3.60 3.33
CA TYR A 46 1.07 -3.33 4.59
C TYR A 46 2.05 -2.14 4.44
N GLU A 47 2.83 -2.10 3.38
CA GLU A 47 3.75 -0.97 3.09
C GLU A 47 2.99 0.34 2.85
N ALA A 48 1.89 0.30 2.10
CA ALA A 48 0.99 1.44 1.91
C ALA A 48 0.37 1.94 3.24
N ALA A 49 -0.04 1.01 4.11
CA ALA A 49 -0.56 1.35 5.44
C ALA A 49 0.52 1.94 6.34
N LEU A 50 1.72 1.36 6.36
CA LEU A 50 2.87 1.90 7.09
C LEU A 50 3.20 3.33 6.67
N ARG A 51 3.21 3.59 5.36
CA ARG A 51 3.40 4.95 4.86
C ARG A 51 2.32 5.90 5.34
N TYR A 52 1.05 5.50 5.28
CA TYR A 52 -0.06 6.33 5.75
C TYR A 52 0.04 6.63 7.26
N VAL A 53 0.40 5.63 8.06
CA VAL A 53 0.70 5.81 9.49
C VAL A 53 1.87 6.77 9.70
N GLY A 54 2.92 6.71 8.87
CA GLY A 54 4.04 7.64 8.93
C GLY A 54 3.65 9.10 8.63
N LEU A 55 2.64 9.31 7.78
CA LEU A 55 2.08 10.64 7.48
C LEU A 55 1.15 11.14 8.59
N ARG A 56 0.39 10.23 9.22
CA ARG A 56 -0.59 10.53 10.26
C ARG A 56 -0.49 9.53 11.42
N PRO A 57 0.49 9.71 12.32
CA PRO A 57 0.70 8.78 13.44
C PRO A 57 -0.52 8.63 14.36
N GLU A 58 -1.38 9.64 14.42
CA GLU A 58 -2.63 9.63 15.17
C GLU A 58 -3.61 8.53 14.72
N VAL A 59 -3.51 8.05 13.47
CA VAL A 59 -4.36 6.97 12.94
C VAL A 59 -4.18 5.68 13.73
N LEU A 60 -3.00 5.44 14.32
CA LEU A 60 -2.79 4.27 15.18
C LEU A 60 -3.63 4.29 16.46
N GLN A 61 -4.08 5.46 16.92
CA GLN A 61 -4.98 5.56 18.07
C GLN A 61 -6.40 5.12 17.72
N GLU A 62 -6.82 5.28 16.47
CA GLU A 62 -8.14 4.89 15.97
C GLU A 62 -8.18 3.41 15.58
N TYR A 63 -7.12 2.92 14.92
CA TYR A 63 -7.08 1.59 14.33
C TYR A 63 -6.28 0.57 15.16
N ASN A 64 -5.60 0.94 16.26
CA ASN A 64 -4.84 0.05 17.15
C ASN A 64 -3.59 -0.65 16.57
N SER A 65 -3.56 -0.91 15.25
CA SER A 65 -2.43 -1.57 14.58
C SER A 65 -2.29 -1.13 13.11
N VAL A 66 -1.14 -1.40 12.50
CA VAL A 66 -0.92 -1.15 11.07
C VAL A 66 -1.77 -2.10 10.22
N GLU A 67 -1.96 -3.33 10.68
CA GLU A 67 -2.81 -4.35 10.06
C GLU A 67 -4.28 -3.94 10.00
N ASP A 68 -4.76 -3.19 10.98
CA ASP A 68 -6.10 -2.61 10.97
C ASP A 68 -6.17 -1.40 10.02
N VAL A 69 -5.14 -0.54 9.99
CA VAL A 69 -5.03 0.53 8.99
C VAL A 69 -4.98 -0.01 7.57
N MET A 70 -4.42 -1.21 7.37
CA MET A 70 -4.38 -1.89 6.08
C MET A 70 -5.77 -2.08 5.47
N GLN A 71 -6.83 -2.17 6.29
CA GLN A 71 -8.21 -2.25 5.82
C GLN A 71 -8.65 -1.01 5.03
N LEU A 72 -8.00 0.13 5.25
CA LEU A 72 -8.23 1.38 4.52
C LEU A 72 -7.58 1.40 3.13
N ILE A 73 -6.62 0.50 2.86
CA ILE A 73 -5.94 0.38 1.56
C ILE A 73 -6.73 -0.59 0.69
N TYR A 74 -7.34 -0.11 -0.41
CA TYR A 74 -8.14 -0.93 -1.34
C TYR A 74 -7.81 -0.66 -2.80
#